data_AF-A0A7Y4ZLB2-F1
#
_entry.id   AF-A0A7Y4ZLB2-F1
#
_cell.length_a   1.000
_cell.length_b   1.000
_cell.length_c   1.000
_cell.angle_alpha   90.00
_cell.angle_beta   90.00
_cell.angle_gamma   90.00
#
_symmetry.space_group_name_H-M   'P 1'
#
loop_
_entity.id
_entity.type
_entity.pdbx_description
1 polymer ?
#
loop_
_entity_poly.entity_id
_entity_poly.type
_entity_poly.pdbx_seq_one_letter_code
_entity_poly.pdbx_strand_id
1 'polypeptide(L)'
;MRKRTQKRAAARDAVKLAKDRVRLAALEEGGSSSRPIWVVSASLVEPTALGLGCAACGGPLRLQEHEAKPFGAQLLRVVHAGCIDCGHRRTVYIGLRDPLN
;
A
#
# COMPACT_ATOMS: atom_id res chain seq x y z
N MET A 1 -31.67 -22.64 11.62
CA MET A 1 -31.44 -21.21 11.29
C MET A 1 -30.11 -20.59 11.80
N ARG A 2 -29.41 -21.16 12.80
CA ARG A 2 -28.15 -20.59 13.36
C ARG A 2 -26.94 -20.52 12.40
N LYS A 3 -26.77 -21.50 11.48
CA LYS A 3 -25.61 -21.58 10.57
C LYS A 3 -25.50 -20.40 9.59
N ARG A 4 -26.62 -19.83 9.12
CA ARG A 4 -26.63 -18.68 8.19
C ARG A 4 -26.24 -17.38 8.90
N THR A 5 -26.68 -17.20 10.15
CA THR A 5 -26.35 -16.02 10.96
C THR A 5 -24.86 -16.00 11.32
N GLN A 6 -24.27 -17.14 11.67
CA GLN A 6 -22.83 -17.26 11.95
C GLN A 6 -21.98 -16.92 10.71
N LYS A 7 -22.34 -17.42 9.52
CA LYS A 7 -21.63 -17.08 8.27
C LYS A 7 -21.67 -15.57 7.96
N ARG A 8 -22.80 -14.91 8.22
CA ARG A 8 -22.93 -13.45 8.03
C ARG A 8 -22.12 -12.65 9.05
N ALA A 9 -22.01 -13.12 10.29
CA ALA A 9 -21.17 -12.49 11.30
C ALA A 9 -19.68 -12.57 10.90
N ALA A 10 -19.19 -13.76 10.58
CA ALA A 10 -17.81 -13.96 10.14
C ALA A 10 -17.44 -13.12 8.90
N ALA A 11 -18.35 -13.02 7.93
CA ALA A 11 -18.14 -12.16 6.76
C ALA A 11 -18.02 -10.67 7.14
N ARG A 12 -18.82 -10.19 8.10
CA ARG A 12 -18.71 -8.80 8.59
C ARG A 12 -17.40 -8.55 9.32
N ASP A 13 -16.97 -9.50 10.13
CA ASP A 13 -15.72 -9.39 10.89
C ASP A 13 -14.50 -9.39 9.97
N ALA A 14 -14.51 -10.22 8.92
CA ALA A 14 -13.47 -10.20 7.88
C ALA A 14 -13.40 -8.83 7.16
N VAL A 15 -14.54 -8.22 6.85
CA VAL A 15 -14.59 -6.88 6.24
C VAL A 15 -14.05 -5.81 7.19
N LYS A 16 -14.39 -5.88 8.49
CA LYS A 16 -13.86 -4.94 9.50
C LYS A 16 -12.35 -5.07 9.62
N LEU A 17 -11.85 -6.30 9.76
CA LEU A 17 -10.42 -6.57 9.87
C LEU A 17 -9.65 -6.05 8.64
N ALA A 18 -10.18 -6.27 7.43
CA ALA A 18 -9.57 -5.75 6.20
C ALA A 18 -9.52 -4.20 6.21
N LYS A 19 -10.59 -3.54 6.65
CA LYS A 19 -10.63 -2.06 6.76
C LYS A 19 -9.60 -1.55 7.78
N ASP A 20 -9.47 -2.21 8.92
CA ASP A 20 -8.53 -1.79 9.95
C ASP A 20 -7.08 -1.98 9.50
N ARG A 21 -6.76 -3.07 8.79
CA ARG A 21 -5.44 -3.25 8.16
C ARG A 21 -5.11 -2.16 7.15
N VAL A 22 -6.08 -1.78 6.30
CA VAL A 22 -5.90 -0.68 5.34
C VAL A 22 -5.63 0.65 6.04
N ARG A 23 -6.33 0.93 7.15
CA ARG A 23 -6.08 2.13 7.96
C ARG A 23 -4.69 2.13 8.58
N LEU A 24 -4.25 1.00 9.13
CA LEU A 24 -2.90 0.86 9.67
C LEU A 24 -1.84 1.07 8.59
N ALA A 25 -2.02 0.46 7.42
CA ALA A 25 -1.10 0.61 6.30
C ALA A 25 -0.96 2.06 5.80
N ALA A 26 -1.99 2.90 5.94
CA ALA A 26 -1.92 4.33 5.59
C ALA A 26 -1.10 5.14 6.60
N LEU A 27 -0.95 4.64 7.82
CA LEU A 27 -0.15 5.25 8.88
C LEU A 27 1.29 4.71 8.91
N GLU A 28 1.55 3.58 8.28
CA GLU A 28 2.87 2.96 8.14
C GLU A 28 3.76 3.69 7.12
N GLU A 29 5.02 3.27 7.06
CA GLU A 29 5.98 3.77 6.07
C GLU A 29 5.49 3.45 4.64
N GLY A 30 5.58 4.45 3.76
CA GLY A 30 5.04 4.42 2.42
C GLY A 30 3.54 4.64 2.35
N GLY A 31 2.82 4.69 3.47
CA GLY A 31 1.37 4.90 3.52
C GLY A 31 0.94 6.35 3.25
N SER A 32 1.86 7.30 3.41
CA SER A 32 1.61 8.73 3.19
C SER A 32 2.87 9.47 2.75
N SER A 33 2.70 10.64 2.13
CA SER A 33 3.82 11.50 1.71
C SER A 33 4.63 12.06 2.88
N SER A 34 4.08 12.12 4.10
CA SER A 34 4.81 12.52 5.31
C SER A 34 5.65 11.39 5.90
N ARG A 35 5.40 10.14 5.49
CA ARG A 35 6.17 8.95 5.90
C ARG A 35 6.55 8.13 4.67
N PRO A 36 7.33 8.68 3.72
CA PRO A 36 7.71 7.92 2.54
C PRO A 36 8.72 6.83 2.91
N ILE A 37 8.76 5.75 2.13
CA ILE A 37 9.86 4.78 2.19
C ILE A 37 11.06 5.41 1.49
N TRP A 38 12.23 5.36 2.12
CA TRP A 38 13.45 5.88 1.51
C TRP A 38 14.26 4.77 0.86
N VAL A 39 14.54 4.91 -0.43
CA VAL A 39 15.40 3.98 -1.18
C VAL A 39 16.61 4.69 -1.78
N VAL A 40 17.69 3.96 -2.00
CA VAL A 40 18.98 4.50 -2.50
C VAL A 40 19.04 4.63 -4.03
N SER A 41 18.07 4.05 -4.75
CA SER A 41 18.04 4.05 -6.21
C SER A 41 16.62 4.01 -6.74
N ALA A 42 16.39 4.68 -7.87
CA ALA A 42 15.11 4.66 -8.58
C ALA A 42 14.69 3.24 -9.01
N SER A 43 15.64 2.34 -9.26
CA SER A 43 15.36 0.94 -9.62
C SER A 43 14.69 0.14 -8.50
N LEU A 44 14.78 0.59 -7.25
CA LEU A 44 14.16 -0.07 -6.10
C LEU A 44 12.70 0.35 -5.87
N VAL A 45 12.23 1.43 -6.50
CA VAL A 45 10.92 2.02 -6.25
C VAL A 45 9.79 1.01 -6.47
N GLU A 46 9.71 0.42 -7.67
CA GLU A 46 8.63 -0.52 -7.99
C GLU A 46 8.75 -1.84 -7.23
N PRO A 47 9.94 -2.50 -7.15
CA PRO A 47 10.09 -3.71 -6.33
C PRO A 47 9.70 -3.50 -4.87
N THR A 48 10.10 -2.37 -4.27
CA THR A 48 9.75 -2.04 -2.89
C THR A 48 8.25 -1.83 -2.73
N ALA A 49 7.61 -1.07 -3.61
CA ALA A 49 6.17 -0.82 -3.53
C ALA A 49 5.34 -2.10 -3.69
N LEU A 50 5.69 -2.96 -4.64
CA LEU A 50 4.98 -4.21 -4.91
C LEU A 50 5.24 -5.27 -3.83
N GLY A 51 6.44 -5.26 -3.22
CA GLY A 51 6.83 -6.17 -2.13
C GLY A 51 6.04 -5.99 -0.83
N LEU A 52 5.41 -4.82 -0.60
CA LEU A 52 4.56 -4.57 0.57
C LEU A 52 3.28 -5.41 0.58
N GLY A 53 2.85 -5.91 -0.58
CA GLY A 53 1.61 -6.65 -0.72
C GLY A 53 0.34 -5.83 -0.44
N CYS A 54 -0.80 -6.45 -0.69
CA CYS A 54 -2.09 -5.83 -0.48
C CYS A 54 -2.36 -5.56 1.00
N ALA A 55 -2.66 -4.30 1.36
CA ALA A 55 -2.98 -3.93 2.74
C ALA A 55 -4.25 -4.64 3.28
N ALA A 56 -5.16 -5.06 2.40
CA ALA A 56 -6.40 -5.72 2.81
C ALA A 56 -6.22 -7.24 3.02
N CYS A 57 -5.65 -7.93 2.03
CA CYS A 57 -5.61 -9.40 1.99
C CYS A 57 -4.19 -10.01 2.01
N GLY A 58 -3.13 -9.20 1.90
CA GLY A 58 -1.73 -9.67 1.80
C GLY A 58 -1.34 -10.23 0.44
N GLY A 59 -2.26 -10.29 -0.53
CA GLY A 59 -2.01 -10.83 -1.87
C GLY A 59 -1.09 -9.96 -2.74
N PRO A 60 -0.66 -10.48 -3.90
CA PRO A 60 0.26 -9.79 -4.80
C PRO A 60 -0.36 -8.52 -5.39
N LEU A 61 0.49 -7.53 -5.59
CA LEU A 61 0.17 -6.27 -6.22
C LEU A 61 0.65 -6.24 -7.66
N ARG A 62 -0.12 -5.59 -8.52
CA ARG A 62 0.27 -5.24 -9.89
C ARG A 62 0.40 -3.73 -10.00
N LEU A 63 1.49 -3.27 -10.62
CA LEU A 63 1.69 -1.85 -10.93
C LEU A 63 0.56 -1.36 -11.84
N GLN A 64 -0.05 -0.23 -11.48
CA GLN A 64 -1.03 0.47 -12.29
C GLN A 64 -0.43 1.74 -12.87
N GLU A 65 0.27 2.51 -12.04
CA GLU A 65 0.86 3.79 -12.43
C GLU A 65 2.06 4.10 -11.52
N HIS A 66 3.09 4.72 -12.10
CA HIS A 66 4.26 5.22 -11.39
C HIS A 66 4.59 6.61 -11.92
N GLU A 67 4.59 7.58 -11.02
CA GLU A 67 4.81 8.99 -11.33
C GLU A 67 5.74 9.63 -10.28
N ALA A 68 6.37 10.75 -10.64
CA ALA A 68 7.08 11.59 -9.69
C ALA A 68 6.23 12.83 -9.39
N LYS A 69 5.95 13.07 -8.12
CA LYS A 69 5.12 14.19 -7.66
C LYS A 69 5.84 15.02 -6.59
N PRO A 70 5.79 16.36 -6.67
CA PRO A 70 6.32 17.22 -5.63
C PRO A 70 5.40 17.21 -4.40
N PHE A 71 6.00 17.08 -3.21
CA PHE A 71 5.35 17.23 -1.91
C PHE A 71 6.20 18.16 -1.05
N GLY A 72 5.86 19.45 -1.07
CA GLY A 72 6.68 20.49 -0.45
C GLY A 72 8.05 20.60 -1.15
N ALA A 73 9.13 20.53 -0.38
CA ALA A 73 10.50 20.58 -0.91
C ALA A 73 11.00 19.23 -1.45
N GLN A 74 10.21 18.16 -1.34
CA GLN A 74 10.63 16.81 -1.73
C GLN A 74 9.96 16.37 -3.03
N LEU A 75 10.71 15.70 -3.90
CA LEU A 75 10.17 14.98 -5.04
C LEU A 75 10.02 13.50 -4.66
N LEU A 76 8.79 13.02 -4.58
CA LEU A 76 8.50 11.62 -4.24
C LEU A 76 8.05 10.85 -5.47
N ARG A 77 8.42 9.58 -5.53
CA ARG A 77 7.84 8.60 -6.44
C ARG A 77 6.54 8.08 -5.84
N VAL A 78 5.45 8.23 -6.56
CA VAL A 78 4.12 7.74 -6.16
C VAL A 78 3.81 6.54 -7.02
N VAL A 79 3.61 5.40 -6.37
CA VAL A 79 3.27 4.14 -7.02
C VAL A 79 1.84 3.78 -6.68
N HIS A 80 1.01 3.70 -7.71
CA HIS A 80 -0.34 3.15 -7.61
C HIS A 80 -0.32 1.70 -8.04
N ALA A 81 -0.81 0.82 -7.16
CA ALA A 81 -0.85 -0.61 -7.40
C ALA A 81 -2.23 -1.20 -7.05
N GLY A 82 -2.64 -2.21 -7.81
CA GLY A 82 -3.89 -2.93 -7.60
C GLY A 82 -3.63 -4.38 -7.20
N CYS A 83 -4.35 -4.88 -6.19
CA CYS A 83 -4.29 -6.28 -5.82
C CYS A 83 -4.95 -7.16 -6.88
N ILE A 84 -4.24 -8.21 -7.28
CA ILE A 84 -4.73 -9.18 -8.28
C ILE A 84 -5.87 -10.03 -7.68
N ASP A 85 -5.82 -10.33 -6.38
CA ASP A 85 -6.76 -11.25 -5.74
C ASP A 85 -8.07 -10.58 -5.32
N CYS A 86 -7.99 -9.40 -4.70
CA CYS A 86 -9.15 -8.72 -4.10
C CYS A 86 -9.51 -7.38 -4.74
N GLY A 87 -8.71 -6.90 -5.70
CA GLY A 87 -8.94 -5.63 -6.40
C GLY A 87 -8.68 -4.36 -5.58
N HIS A 88 -8.29 -4.47 -4.30
CA HIS A 88 -7.96 -3.30 -3.48
C HIS A 88 -6.80 -2.52 -4.09
N ARG A 89 -6.92 -1.19 -4.11
CA ARG A 89 -5.86 -0.28 -4.60
C ARG A 89 -5.02 0.23 -3.44
N ARG A 90 -3.71 0.22 -3.62
CA ARG A 90 -2.72 0.75 -2.68
C ARG A 90 -1.92 1.83 -3.38
N THR A 91 -1.69 2.93 -2.68
CA THR A 91 -0.74 3.97 -3.09
C THR A 91 0.45 3.90 -2.15
N VAL A 92 1.66 3.94 -2.71
CA VAL A 92 2.91 3.90 -1.95
C VAL A 92 3.75 5.13 -2.30
N TYR A 93 4.22 5.84 -1.29
CA TYR A 93 5.07 7.02 -1.42
C TYR A 93 6.52 6.64 -1.13
N ILE A 94 7.41 6.88 -2.10
CA ILE A 94 8.82 6.50 -2.02
C ILE A 94 9.70 7.70 -2.33
N GLY A 95 10.61 8.02 -1.42
CA GLY A 95 11.64 9.04 -1.60
C GLY A 95 12.97 8.42 -2.02
N LEU A 96 13.77 9.19 -2.77
CA LEU A 96 15.15 8.82 -3.09
C LEU A 96 16.09 9.47 -2.10
N ARG A 97 16.92 8.67 -1.44
CA ARG A 97 18.12 9.18 -0.75
C ARG A 97 19.25 9.21 -1.76
N ASP A 98 19.84 10.38 -1.94
CA ASP A 98 21.12 10.48 -2.62
C ASP A 98 22.21 9.97 -1.65
N PRO A 99 22.96 8.91 -1.99
CA PRO A 99 24.06 8.46 -1.15
C PRO A 99 25.28 9.41 -1.19
N LEU A 100 25.27 10.47 -2.00
CA LEU A 100 26.42 11.36 -2.24
C LEU A 100 26.28 12.79 -1.68
N ASN A 101 25.36 13.04 -0.76
CA ASN A 101 25.31 14.27 0.05
C ASN A 101 25.06 13.97 1.52
#